data_AF-A0A6J4KG38-F1
#
_entry.id   AF-A0A6J4KG38-F1
#
_cell.length_a   1.000
_cell.length_b   1.000
_cell.length_c   1.000
_cell.angle_alpha   90.00
_cell.angle_beta   90.00
_cell.angle_gamma   90.00
#
_symmetry.space_group_name_H-M   'P 1'
#
loop_
_entity.id
_entity.type
_entity.pdbx_description
1 polymer ?
#
loop_
_entity_poly.entity_id
_entity_poly.type
_entity_poly.pdbx_seq_one_letter_code
_entity_poly.pdbx_strand_id
1 'polypeptide(L)' 'MSARPGGPGALAIVLHTHMPYVEGFGTWPFGEEWLWEAVATSYVPLLDALDAAPGRVTLSVTPVLADQLEAPGA' A
#
# COMPACT_ATOMS: atom_id res chain seq x y z
N MET A 1 -2.53 -3.83 -31.85
CA MET A 1 -1.53 -4.73 -31.21
C MET A 1 -1.89 -6.16 -31.59
N SER A 2 -1.08 -6.82 -32.41
CA SER A 2 -1.32 -8.20 -32.84
C SER A 2 -0.87 -9.15 -31.73
N ALA A 3 -1.79 -9.96 -31.20
CA ALA A 3 -1.47 -11.00 -30.22
C ALA A 3 -0.74 -12.15 -30.93
N ARG A 4 0.48 -12.46 -30.50
CA ARG A 4 1.18 -13.68 -30.94
C ARG A 4 0.49 -14.91 -30.35
N PRO A 5 0.14 -15.93 -31.16
CA PRO A 5 -0.31 -17.20 -30.60
C PRO A 5 0.91 -17.95 -30.01
N GLY A 6 0.85 -18.31 -28.73
CA GLY A 6 1.75 -19.30 -28.12
C GLY A 6 2.69 -18.84 -26.98
N GLY A 7 2.63 -17.58 -26.52
CA GLY A 7 3.38 -17.14 -25.34
C GLY A 7 2.53 -17.17 -24.06
N PRO A 8 3.11 -17.37 -22.86
CA PRO A 8 2.38 -17.17 -21.62
C PRO A 8 1.83 -15.72 -21.56
N GLY A 9 0.59 -15.58 -21.09
CA GLY A 9 -0.01 -14.27 -20.85
C GLY A 9 0.76 -13.48 -19.79
N ALA A 10 0.64 -12.15 -19.80
CA ALA A 10 1.21 -11.30 -18.77
C ALA A 10 0.18 -11.06 -17.65
N LEU A 11 0.62 -11.16 -16.40
CA LEU A 11 -0.15 -10.77 -15.21
C LEU A 11 0.45 -9.50 -14.62
N ALA A 12 -0.39 -8.51 -14.35
CA ALA A 12 -0.01 -7.30 -13.63
C ALA A 12 -0.86 -7.18 -12.36
N ILE A 13 -0.20 -7.21 -11.20
CA ILE A 13 -0.84 -6.93 -9.91
C ILE A 13 -0.48 -5.50 -9.52
N VAL A 14 -1.51 -4.68 -9.30
CA VAL A 14 -1.36 -3.28 -8.86
C VAL A 14 -2.03 -3.14 -7.50
N LEU A 15 -1.22 -2.88 -6.48
CA LEU A 15 -1.69 -2.63 -5.11
C LEU A 15 -1.89 -1.12 -4.93
N HIS A 16 -3.12 -0.72 -4.64
CA HIS A 16 -3.46 0.66 -4.39
C HIS A 16 -3.60 0.92 -2.90
N THR A 17 -2.72 1.74 -2.34
CA THR A 17 -2.76 2.12 -0.92
C THR A 17 -3.17 3.57 -0.77
N HIS A 18 -4.23 3.77 0.01
CA HIS A 18 -4.83 5.06 0.28
C HIS A 18 -5.40 5.07 1.69
N MET A 19 -5.24 6.20 2.36
CA MET A 19 -5.88 6.56 3.62
C MET A 19 -6.22 8.05 3.52
N PRO A 20 -7.43 8.51 3.90
CA PRO A 20 -7.65 9.93 4.12
C PRO A 20 -6.71 10.47 5.22
N TYR A 21 -6.62 11.79 5.37
CA TYR A 21 -5.82 12.35 6.45
C TYR A 21 -6.49 12.09 7.80
N VAL A 22 -5.86 11.28 8.66
CA VAL A 22 -6.35 10.85 9.96
C VAL A 22 -5.37 11.12 11.10
N GLU A 23 -4.08 11.32 10.82
CA GLU A 23 -3.08 11.73 11.82
C GLU A 23 -3.54 13.01 12.54
N GLY A 24 -3.62 12.97 13.88
CA GLY A 24 -4.11 14.08 14.70
C GLY A 24 -5.64 14.31 14.65
N PHE A 25 -6.41 13.51 13.91
CA PHE A 25 -7.86 13.69 13.71
C PHE A 25 -8.69 12.53 14.24
N GLY A 26 -8.89 12.51 15.56
CA GLY A 26 -9.66 11.47 16.25
C GLY A 26 -8.88 10.16 16.34
N THR A 27 -9.17 9.36 17.36
CA THR A 27 -8.41 8.11 17.61
C THR A 27 -9.25 6.89 17.29
N TRP A 28 -10.48 6.84 17.78
CA TRP A 28 -11.35 5.67 17.73
C TRP A 28 -12.83 6.10 17.64
N PRO A 29 -13.70 5.39 16.92
CA PRO A 29 -13.45 4.20 16.07
C PRO A 29 -12.99 4.54 14.65
N PHE A 30 -12.91 5.85 14.35
CA PHE A 30 -12.50 6.39 13.07
C PHE A 30 -11.45 7.46 13.34
N GLY A 31 -10.35 7.45 12.60
CA GLY A 31 -9.22 8.34 12.82
C GLY A 31 -7.91 7.56 12.80
N GLU A 32 -6.99 7.89 13.70
CA GLU A 32 -5.63 7.34 13.75
C GLU A 32 -5.59 5.82 13.83
N GLU A 33 -6.54 5.17 14.51
CA GLU A 33 -6.60 3.70 14.58
C GLU A 33 -6.56 3.06 13.19
N TRP A 34 -7.20 3.65 12.19
CA TRP A 34 -7.18 3.12 10.83
C TRP A 34 -5.77 3.08 10.23
N LEU A 35 -4.97 4.12 10.48
CA LEU A 35 -3.58 4.18 10.01
C LEU A 35 -2.76 3.09 10.70
N TRP A 36 -2.89 2.95 12.01
CA TRP A 36 -2.15 1.98 12.80
C TRP A 36 -2.52 0.54 12.49
N GLU A 37 -3.81 0.25 12.34
CA GLU A 37 -4.28 -1.07 11.91
C GLU A 37 -3.76 -1.41 10.51
N ALA A 38 -3.81 -0.45 9.57
CA ALA A 38 -3.29 -0.66 8.22
C ALA A 38 -1.77 -0.91 8.21
N VAL A 39 -1.00 -0.16 9.02
CA VAL A 39 0.45 -0.39 9.20
C VAL A 39 0.72 -1.79 9.73
N ALA A 40 0.08 -2.15 10.84
CA ALA A 40 0.33 -3.41 11.54
C ALA A 40 -0.12 -4.65 10.75
N THR A 41 -1.25 -4.55 10.04
CA THR A 41 -1.89 -5.72 9.43
C THR A 41 -1.68 -5.83 7.92
N SER A 42 -1.34 -4.73 7.25
CA SER A 42 -1.21 -4.68 5.79
C SER A 42 0.17 -4.22 5.32
N TYR A 43 0.68 -3.07 5.79
CA TYR A 43 1.88 -2.47 5.19
C TYR A 43 3.16 -3.16 5.62
N VAL A 44 3.37 -3.41 6.91
CA VAL A 44 4.57 -4.13 7.39
C VAL A 44 4.65 -5.55 6.80
N PRO A 45 3.57 -6.38 6.84
CA PRO A 45 3.61 -7.69 6.20
C PRO A 45 3.82 -7.63 4.68
N LEU A 46 3.32 -6.58 4.01
CA LEU A 46 3.56 -6.38 2.59
C LEU A 46 5.03 -6.03 2.31
N LEU A 47 5.67 -5.21 3.14
CA LEU A 47 7.10 -4.88 2.99
C LEU A 47 7.96 -6.16 3.10
N ASP A 48 7.67 -7.03 4.08
CA ASP A 48 8.35 -8.33 4.20
C ASP A 48 8.19 -9.19 2.92
N ALA A 49 6.99 -9.20 2.34
CA ALA A 49 6.72 -9.91 1.09
C ALA A 49 7.43 -9.29 -0.13
N LEU A 50 7.56 -7.96 -0.17
CA LEU A 50 8.27 -7.24 -1.23
C LEU A 50 9.79 -7.46 -1.15
N ASP A 51 10.34 -7.53 0.07
CA ASP A 51 11.76 -7.85 0.28
C ASP A 51 12.08 -9.30 -0.09
N ALA A 52 11.17 -10.24 0.21
CA ALA A 52 11.31 -11.64 -0.20
C ALA A 52 11.14 -11.84 -1.73
N ALA A 53 10.39 -10.97 -2.41
CA ALA A 53 10.07 -11.09 -3.83
C ALA A 53 10.08 -9.72 -4.56
N PRO A 54 11.25 -9.10 -4.74
CA PRO A 54 11.35 -7.76 -5.32
C PRO A 54 10.92 -7.73 -6.79
N GLY A 55 10.26 -6.64 -7.19
CA GLY A 55 9.89 -6.37 -8.59
C GLY A 55 8.75 -7.23 -9.14
N ARG A 56 7.94 -7.87 -8.28
CA ARG A 56 6.82 -8.73 -8.70
C ARG A 56 5.48 -8.02 -8.83
N VAL A 57 5.31 -6.90 -8.16
CA VAL A 57 4.05 -6.12 -8.14
C VAL A 57 4.34 -4.63 -8.33
N THR A 58 3.32 -3.89 -8.73
CA THR A 58 3.34 -2.43 -8.68
C THR A 58 2.60 -1.98 -7.43
N LEU A 59 3.24 -1.17 -6.58
CA LEU A 59 2.62 -0.56 -5.41
C LEU A 59 2.43 0.94 -5.68
N SER A 60 1.23 1.47 -5.43
CA SER A 60 0.97 2.91 -5.42
C SER A 60 0.68 3.37 -3.99
N VAL A 61 1.27 4.49 -3.61
CA VAL A 61 1.04 5.18 -2.34
C VAL A 61 0.49 6.56 -2.67
N THR A 62 -0.73 6.88 -2.20
CA THR A 62 -1.26 8.22 -2.42
C THR A 62 -0.44 9.27 -1.66
N PRO A 63 -0.24 10.49 -2.19
CA PRO A 63 0.54 11.53 -1.51
C PRO A 63 0.08 11.82 -0.08
N VAL A 64 -1.24 11.82 0.16
CA VAL A 64 -1.83 12.01 1.49
C VAL A 64 -1.48 10.89 2.48
N LEU A 65 -1.29 9.66 2.00
CA LEU A 65 -0.82 8.55 2.84
C LEU A 65 0.69 8.67 3.09
N ALA A 66 1.47 9.02 2.05
CA ALA A 66 2.92 9.21 2.20
C ALA A 66 3.24 10.30 3.24
N ASP A 67 2.53 11.44 3.19
CA ASP A 67 2.71 12.54 4.15
C ASP A 67 2.44 12.10 5.60
N GLN A 68 1.37 11.33 5.83
CA GLN A 68 1.05 10.80 7.15
C GLN A 68 2.09 9.80 7.67
N LEU A 69 2.67 8.96 6.80
CA LEU A 69 3.71 8.01 7.18
C LEU A 69 5.06 8.68 7.48
N GLU A 70 5.26 9.91 7.00
CA GLU A 70 6.44 10.74 7.32
C GLU A 70 6.21 11.63 8.56
N ALA A 71 5.00 11.64 9.12
CA ALA A 71 4.69 12.44 10.28
C ALA A 71 5.52 11.98 11.51
N PRO A 72 5.98 12.89 12.39
CA PRO A 72 6.81 12.53 13.54
C PRO A 72 6.17 11.57 14.56
N GLY A 73 4.84 11.41 14.48
CA GLY A 73 4.06 10.50 15.32
C GLY A 73 3.70 9.17 14.66
N ALA A 74 4.08 8.96 13.40
CA ALA A 74 3.88 7.71 12.65
C ALA A 74 4.94 6.64 12.95
#